data_AF-A0A1I3GK28-F1
#
_entry.id   AF-A0A1I3GK28-F1
#
_cell.length_a   1.000
_cell.length_b   1.000
_cell.length_c   1.000
_cell.angle_alpha   90.00
_cell.angle_beta   90.00
_cell.angle_gamma   90.00
#
_symmetry.space_group_name_H-M   'P 1'
#
loop_
_entity.id
_entity.type
_entity.pdbx_description
1 polymer ?
#
loop_
_entity_poly.entity_id
_entity_poly.type
_entity_poly.pdbx_seq_one_letter_code
_entity_poly.pdbx_strand_id
1 'polypeptide(L)'
;MAFRLFRPLRLFRLHESILFVASCKETALSTLIPANFEMVASSPADALLAGESSRLLASHKLGTQAGIRIQLLDNGEPAEIMTVPASALRLFVNLLTEMSHGNAVTLIPTRAELTTQQAADLLNVSRPYVVKLLDEGKIPSRTVGKFRRVRFDDLMAYKRKDDEAREKILHQLSVEAQELGMGY
;
A
#
# COMPACT_ATOMS: atom_id res chain seq x y z
N MET A 1 -32.17 85.35 -16.31
CA MET A 1 -31.89 85.38 -14.84
C MET A 1 -31.34 84.00 -14.46
N ALA A 2 -30.01 83.83 -14.37
CA ALA A 2 -29.22 83.71 -13.11
C ALA A 2 -29.51 82.36 -12.40
N PHE A 3 -28.61 81.42 -12.11
CA PHE A 3 -27.25 81.36 -11.55
C PHE A 3 -26.62 80.01 -11.99
N ARG A 4 -25.37 79.90 -12.49
CA ARG A 4 -24.07 79.84 -11.79
C ARG A 4 -23.76 78.53 -11.00
N LEU A 5 -22.68 77.85 -11.46
CA LEU A 5 -21.70 76.98 -10.76
C LEU A 5 -22.21 75.63 -10.19
N PHE A 6 -21.48 74.49 -10.23
CA PHE A 6 -20.06 74.25 -9.92
C PHE A 6 -19.54 72.94 -10.58
N ARG A 7 -18.23 72.94 -10.86
CA ARG A 7 -17.30 71.91 -11.40
C ARG A 7 -17.02 70.78 -10.34
N PRO A 8 -16.10 69.80 -10.53
CA PRO A 8 -16.04 68.66 -11.46
C PRO A 8 -15.47 67.35 -10.80
N LEU A 9 -15.03 66.39 -11.62
CA LEU A 9 -14.04 65.33 -11.34
C LEU A 9 -14.41 64.18 -10.39
N ARG A 10 -14.52 62.97 -10.96
CA ARG A 10 -13.46 61.96 -10.77
C ARG A 10 -13.48 60.91 -11.89
N LEU A 11 -12.34 60.87 -12.59
CA LEU A 11 -11.79 59.69 -13.25
C LEU A 11 -12.07 58.43 -12.40
N PHE A 12 -12.55 57.34 -13.00
CA PHE A 12 -11.87 56.05 -12.85
C PHE A 12 -12.17 55.16 -14.05
N ARG A 13 -11.07 54.60 -14.57
CA ARG A 13 -10.94 53.82 -15.79
C ARG A 13 -11.82 52.57 -15.82
N LEU A 14 -12.32 52.33 -17.03
CA LEU A 14 -12.73 51.06 -17.59
C LEU A 14 -11.61 50.01 -17.50
N HIS A 15 -11.97 48.83 -17.03
CA HIS A 15 -11.59 47.55 -17.64
C HIS A 15 -12.73 46.57 -17.28
N GLU A 16 -13.71 46.39 -18.16
CA GLU A 16 -13.74 45.37 -19.22
C GLU A 16 -13.74 43.93 -18.67
N SER A 17 -14.82 43.23 -19.04
CA SER A 17 -14.96 41.78 -19.25
C SER A 17 -15.37 40.96 -18.03
N ILE A 18 -16.67 40.76 -17.78
CA ILE A 18 -17.57 39.81 -18.47
C ILE A 18 -17.00 38.38 -18.42
N LEU A 19 -17.51 37.50 -17.54
CA LEU A 19 -18.66 36.65 -17.86
C LEU A 19 -19.10 35.84 -16.64
N PHE A 20 -20.39 35.93 -16.42
CA PHE A 20 -21.24 35.28 -15.44
C PHE A 20 -21.66 33.91 -16.00
N VAL A 21 -21.31 32.79 -15.34
CA VAL A 21 -22.13 31.56 -15.37
C VAL A 21 -22.08 30.91 -13.99
N ALA A 22 -23.27 30.55 -13.54
CA ALA A 22 -23.65 30.13 -12.21
C ALA A 22 -23.26 28.69 -11.84
N SER A 23 -23.08 28.49 -10.54
CA SER A 23 -23.67 27.41 -9.72
C SER A 23 -23.62 25.97 -10.24
N CYS A 24 -22.83 25.12 -9.56
CA CYS A 24 -23.39 24.03 -8.77
C CYS A 24 -22.31 23.41 -7.87
N LYS A 25 -22.67 23.13 -6.62
CA LYS A 25 -21.84 22.41 -5.64
C LYS A 25 -21.51 21.02 -6.17
N GLU A 26 -20.24 20.78 -6.49
CA GLU A 26 -19.72 19.43 -6.64
C GLU A 26 -18.86 19.12 -5.41
N THR A 27 -19.46 18.34 -4.51
CA THR A 27 -18.86 17.80 -3.29
C THR A 27 -17.51 17.17 -3.63
N ALA A 28 -16.43 17.84 -3.22
CA ALA A 28 -15.07 17.34 -3.36
C ALA A 28 -14.85 16.13 -2.45
N LEU A 29 -15.24 14.94 -2.93
CA LEU A 29 -14.86 13.64 -2.41
C LEU A 29 -13.84 13.03 -3.38
N SER A 30 -12.60 13.53 -3.37
CA SER A 30 -11.56 12.97 -4.23
C SER A 30 -10.15 13.42 -3.83
N THR A 31 -9.67 12.96 -2.67
CA THR A 31 -8.28 12.50 -2.51
C THR A 31 -8.09 11.88 -1.13
N LEU A 32 -8.49 10.61 -1.00
CA LEU A 32 -7.89 9.71 -0.02
C LEU A 32 -7.26 8.56 -0.80
N ILE A 33 -6.16 8.87 -1.48
CA ILE A 33 -5.16 7.86 -1.80
C ILE A 33 -4.35 7.73 -0.51
N PRO A 34 -4.42 6.64 0.26
CA PRO A 34 -3.44 6.44 1.31
C PRO A 34 -2.09 6.20 0.63
N ALA A 35 -1.16 7.11 0.83
CA ALA A 35 0.22 7.07 0.35
C ALA A 35 1.05 6.00 1.08
N ASN A 36 0.62 4.73 1.03
CA ASN A 36 1.29 3.63 1.74
C ASN A 36 1.74 2.48 0.81
N PHE A 37 1.64 2.64 -0.51
CA PHE A 37 2.21 1.69 -1.48
C PHE A 37 3.51 2.27 -2.06
N GLU A 38 4.47 2.61 -1.18
CA GLU A 38 5.81 2.95 -1.64
C GLU A 38 6.58 1.65 -1.84
N MET A 39 6.95 1.38 -3.09
CA MET A 39 7.83 0.27 -3.45
C MET A 39 9.27 0.76 -3.30
N VAL A 40 9.98 0.21 -2.33
CA VAL A 40 11.40 0.52 -2.15
C VAL A 40 12.20 -0.37 -3.09
N ALA A 41 12.78 0.21 -4.13
CA ALA A 41 13.68 -0.49 -5.05
C ALA A 41 15.05 -0.68 -4.38
N SER A 42 15.51 -1.92 -4.28
CA SER A 42 16.84 -2.25 -3.74
C SER A 42 17.91 -2.02 -4.80
N SER A 43 18.74 -0.98 -4.64
CA SER A 43 19.96 -0.86 -5.45
C SER A 43 20.99 -1.93 -5.01
N PRO A 44 22.00 -2.27 -5.85
CA PRO A 44 23.04 -3.23 -5.45
C PRO A 44 23.82 -2.82 -4.19
N ALA A 45 24.01 -1.50 -3.98
CA ALA A 45 24.65 -0.97 -2.78
C ALA A 45 23.76 -1.17 -1.54
N ASP A 46 22.46 -0.92 -1.68
CA ASP A 46 21.49 -1.11 -0.59
C ASP A 46 21.35 -2.59 -0.22
N ALA A 47 21.42 -3.50 -1.20
CA ALA A 47 21.35 -4.94 -0.95
C ALA A 47 22.51 -5.44 -0.07
N LEU A 48 23.73 -4.93 -0.30
CA LEU A 48 24.89 -5.25 0.53
C LEU A 48 24.72 -4.74 1.97
N LEU A 49 24.37 -3.45 2.12
CA LEU A 49 24.13 -2.84 3.43
C LEU A 49 22.99 -3.52 4.19
N ALA A 50 21.92 -3.91 3.49
CA ALA A 50 20.79 -4.62 4.06
C ALA A 50 21.18 -6.04 4.52
N GLY A 51 22.03 -6.73 3.76
CA GLY A 51 22.58 -8.04 4.14
C GLY A 51 23.44 -7.98 5.40
N GLU A 52 24.31 -6.99 5.53
CA GLU A 52 25.10 -6.79 6.74
C GLU A 52 24.23 -6.41 7.94
N SER A 53 23.35 -5.43 7.75
CA SER A 53 22.45 -4.92 8.80
C SER A 53 21.50 -6.00 9.31
N SER A 54 20.90 -6.78 8.42
CA SER A 54 19.98 -7.88 8.81
C SER A 54 20.69 -8.94 9.64
N ARG A 55 21.92 -9.33 9.29
CA ARG A 55 22.72 -10.30 10.07
C ARG A 55 23.06 -9.76 11.45
N LEU A 56 23.48 -8.50 11.54
CA LEU A 56 23.78 -7.87 12.83
C LEU A 56 22.54 -7.83 13.74
N LEU A 57 21.40 -7.41 13.19
CA LEU A 57 20.14 -7.32 13.93
C LEU A 57 19.56 -8.70 14.30
N ALA A 58 19.70 -9.70 13.43
CA ALA A 58 19.25 -11.07 13.69
C ALA A 58 20.10 -11.78 14.77
N SER A 59 21.38 -11.42 14.90
CA SER A 59 22.26 -11.97 15.93
C SER A 59 21.91 -11.49 17.35
N HIS A 60 21.25 -10.34 17.46
CA HIS A 60 20.71 -9.86 18.72
C HIS A 60 19.45 -10.65 19.06
N LYS A 61 19.36 -11.15 20.31
CA LYS A 61 18.16 -11.83 20.79
C LYS A 61 17.01 -10.83 20.89
N LEU A 62 16.30 -10.64 19.77
CA LEU A 62 15.01 -9.97 19.65
C LEU A 62 13.93 -10.82 20.35
N GLY A 63 14.14 -11.16 21.62
CA GLY A 63 13.29 -12.05 22.40
C GLY A 63 11.89 -11.48 22.63
N THR A 64 11.11 -12.11 23.52
CA THR A 64 9.72 -11.75 23.89
C THR A 64 9.57 -10.37 24.56
N GLN A 65 10.60 -9.52 24.51
CA GLN A 65 10.57 -8.18 25.07
C GLN A 65 9.59 -7.32 24.27
N ALA A 66 8.75 -6.54 24.97
CA ALA A 66 7.72 -5.73 24.34
C ALA A 66 8.31 -4.59 23.47
N GLY A 67 9.52 -4.13 23.78
CA GLY A 67 10.17 -3.01 23.09
C GLY A 67 11.69 -3.09 23.08
N ILE A 68 12.28 -2.40 22.12
CA ILE A 68 13.72 -2.36 21.82
C ILE A 68 14.13 -0.91 21.72
N ARG A 69 15.25 -0.55 22.35
CA ARG A 69 15.78 0.82 22.31
C ARG A 69 16.71 0.98 21.12
N ILE A 70 16.47 2.02 20.32
CA ILE A 70 17.29 2.41 19.17
C ILE A 70 17.87 3.80 19.48
N GLN A 71 19.15 3.99 19.20
CA GLN A 71 19.82 5.27 19.31
C GLN A 71 20.06 5.84 17.92
N LEU A 72 19.60 7.07 17.69
CA LEU A 72 19.89 7.83 16.49
C LEU A 72 21.20 8.59 16.71
N LEU A 73 22.02 8.64 15.67
CA LEU A 73 23.27 9.39 15.62
C LEU A 73 23.06 10.55 14.62
N ASP A 74 23.44 11.76 15.01
CA ASP A 74 23.54 12.93 14.14
C ASP A 74 25.00 13.32 14.02
N ASN A 75 25.53 13.32 12.79
CA ASN A 75 26.97 13.51 12.51
C ASN A 75 27.91 12.60 13.31
N GLY A 76 27.44 11.40 13.69
CA GLY A 76 28.20 10.44 14.49
C GLY A 76 28.09 10.64 16.00
N GLU A 77 27.39 11.67 16.46
CA GLU A 77 27.11 11.92 17.88
C GLU A 77 25.70 11.46 18.26
N PRO A 78 25.52 10.85 19.45
CA PRO A 78 24.21 10.34 19.85
C PRO A 78 23.21 11.48 20.05
N ALA A 79 22.18 11.49 19.22
CA ALA A 79 21.15 12.52 19.19
C ALA A 79 19.96 12.17 20.09
N GLU A 80 19.37 10.98 19.89
CA GLU A 80 18.14 10.59 20.59
C GLU A 80 18.05 9.08 20.80
N ILE A 81 17.47 8.64 21.92
CA ILE A 81 17.15 7.24 22.19
C ILE A 81 15.64 7.06 22.19
N MET A 82 15.12 6.23 21.30
CA MET A 82 13.69 5.90 21.21
C MET A 82 13.45 4.41 21.49
N THR A 83 12.24 4.07 21.92
CA THR A 83 11.82 2.68 22.10
C THR A 83 10.82 2.31 21.01
N VAL A 84 11.11 1.25 20.25
CA VAL A 84 10.23 0.71 19.22
C VAL A 84 9.69 -0.67 19.63
N PRO A 85 8.48 -1.05 19.21
CA PRO A 85 7.98 -2.40 19.44
C PRO A 85 8.89 -3.46 18.84
N ALA A 86 9.11 -4.57 19.54
CA ALA A 86 9.93 -5.66 19.01
C ALA A 86 9.35 -6.27 17.71
N SER A 87 8.02 -6.24 17.56
CA SER A 87 7.34 -6.65 16.32
C SER A 87 7.73 -5.78 15.12
N ALA A 88 7.85 -4.46 15.31
CA ALA A 88 8.26 -3.54 14.25
C ALA A 88 9.71 -3.80 13.83
N LEU A 89 10.61 -4.06 14.78
CA LEU A 89 12.00 -4.36 14.44
C LEU A 89 12.15 -5.71 13.72
N ARG A 90 11.34 -6.72 14.08
CA ARG A 90 11.31 -7.99 13.34
C ARG A 90 10.87 -7.81 11.88
N LEU A 91 9.84 -6.98 11.65
CA LEU A 91 9.43 -6.63 10.29
C LEU A 91 10.55 -5.92 9.52
N PHE A 92 11.29 -5.03 10.19
CA PHE A 92 12.43 -4.36 9.59
C PHE A 92 13.56 -5.33 9.22
N VAL A 93 13.88 -6.31 10.07
CA VAL A 93 14.86 -7.37 9.75
C VAL A 93 14.42 -8.15 8.50
N ASN A 94 13.15 -8.57 8.44
CA ASN A 94 12.63 -9.28 7.27
C ASN A 94 12.72 -8.43 6.00
N LEU A 95 12.40 -7.14 6.09
CA LEU A 95 12.52 -6.19 4.98
C LEU A 95 13.96 -6.09 4.49
N LEU A 96 14.94 -5.97 5.41
CA LEU A 96 16.36 -5.95 5.05
C LEU A 96 16.82 -7.27 4.41
N THR A 97 16.31 -8.41 4.87
CA THR A 97 16.60 -9.71 4.25
C THR A 97 16.09 -9.76 2.80
N GLU A 98 14.86 -9.34 2.55
CA GLU A 98 14.31 -9.28 1.18
C GLU A 98 15.10 -8.31 0.29
N MET A 99 15.45 -7.13 0.80
CA MET A 99 16.30 -6.18 0.08
C MET A 99 17.68 -6.77 -0.23
N SER A 100 18.26 -7.58 0.66
CA SER A 100 19.55 -8.23 0.43
C SER A 100 19.52 -9.27 -0.69
N HIS A 101 18.35 -9.86 -0.95
CA HIS A 101 18.12 -10.75 -2.09
C HIS A 101 17.81 -10.01 -3.39
N GLY A 102 17.72 -8.68 -3.35
CA GLY A 102 17.32 -7.86 -4.50
C GLY A 102 15.81 -7.84 -4.74
N ASN A 103 15.01 -8.26 -3.76
CA ASN A 103 13.55 -8.26 -3.86
C ASN A 103 13.00 -6.87 -3.50
N ALA A 104 12.05 -6.40 -4.32
CA ALA A 104 11.28 -5.20 -4.00
C ALA A 104 10.30 -5.51 -2.85
N VAL A 105 10.25 -4.65 -1.84
CA VAL A 105 9.40 -4.83 -0.66
C VAL A 105 8.26 -3.81 -0.69
N THR A 106 7.05 -4.24 -0.35
CA THR A 106 5.86 -3.37 -0.23
C THR A 106 5.17 -3.63 1.11
N LEU A 107 4.87 -2.56 1.86
CA LEU A 107 4.14 -2.66 3.13
C LEU A 107 2.65 -2.41 2.90
N ILE A 108 1.83 -3.44 3.12
CA ILE A 108 0.38 -3.35 2.91
C ILE A 108 -0.33 -3.36 4.27
N PRO A 109 -1.05 -2.29 4.66
CA PRO A 109 -1.85 -2.29 5.88
C PRO A 109 -2.94 -3.36 5.82
N THR A 110 -3.17 -4.08 6.91
CA THR A 110 -4.19 -5.15 7.00
C THR A 110 -5.61 -4.65 6.72
N ARG A 111 -5.91 -3.40 7.14
CA ARG A 111 -7.22 -2.76 6.90
C ARG A 111 -7.28 -1.97 5.57
N ALA A 112 -6.32 -2.15 4.68
CA ALA A 112 -6.36 -1.49 3.38
C ALA A 112 -7.51 -2.04 2.51
N GLU A 113 -8.22 -1.12 1.87
CA GLU A 113 -9.11 -1.45 0.77
C GLU A 113 -8.32 -1.44 -0.54
N LEU A 114 -8.33 -2.57 -1.23
CA LEU A 114 -7.63 -2.79 -2.48
C LEU A 114 -8.56 -2.56 -3.66
N THR A 115 -8.00 -2.04 -4.75
CA THR A 115 -8.61 -2.08 -6.08
C THR A 115 -8.68 -3.52 -6.60
N THR A 116 -9.54 -3.78 -7.57
CA THR A 116 -9.56 -5.08 -8.27
C THR A 116 -8.27 -5.39 -9.00
N GLN A 117 -7.52 -4.37 -9.42
CA GLN A 117 -6.20 -4.55 -10.03
C GLN A 117 -5.18 -5.00 -8.98
N GLN A 118 -5.05 -4.28 -7.87
CA GLN A 118 -4.14 -4.65 -6.78
C GLN A 118 -4.45 -6.05 -6.22
N ALA A 119 -5.74 -6.41 -6.13
CA ALA A 119 -6.14 -7.75 -5.73
C ALA A 119 -5.71 -8.83 -6.73
N ALA A 120 -5.74 -8.51 -8.03
CA ALA A 120 -5.27 -9.42 -9.08
C ALA A 120 -3.75 -9.60 -9.04
N ASP A 121 -3.02 -8.50 -8.84
CA ASP A 121 -1.57 -8.52 -8.72
C ASP A 121 -1.14 -9.37 -7.51
N LEU A 122 -1.82 -9.22 -6.36
CA LEU A 122 -1.54 -9.99 -5.14
C LEU A 122 -1.90 -11.48 -5.25
N LEU A 123 -2.95 -11.83 -6.01
CA LEU A 123 -3.31 -13.22 -6.26
C LEU A 123 -2.50 -13.83 -7.42
N ASN A 124 -1.70 -13.03 -8.12
CA ASN A 124 -0.95 -13.42 -9.31
C ASN A 124 -1.85 -14.02 -10.41
N VAL A 125 -3.02 -13.40 -10.63
CA VAL A 125 -4.04 -13.81 -11.59
C VAL A 125 -4.50 -12.62 -12.43
N SER A 126 -5.30 -12.88 -13.47
CA SER A 126 -5.85 -11.81 -14.30
C SER A 126 -6.94 -11.02 -13.57
N ARG A 127 -7.03 -9.71 -13.83
CA ARG A 127 -8.10 -8.85 -13.29
C ARG A 127 -9.51 -9.38 -13.59
N PRO A 128 -9.84 -9.88 -14.80
CA PRO A 128 -11.15 -10.47 -15.07
C PRO A 128 -11.48 -11.66 -14.17
N TYR A 129 -10.48 -12.47 -13.81
CA TYR A 129 -10.68 -13.60 -12.90
C TYR A 129 -11.06 -13.11 -11.49
N VAL A 130 -10.36 -12.10 -10.96
CA VAL A 130 -10.76 -11.49 -9.68
C VAL A 130 -12.17 -10.93 -9.75
N VAL A 131 -12.53 -10.20 -10.81
CA VAL A 131 -13.89 -9.67 -10.98
C VAL A 131 -14.94 -10.78 -10.94
N LYS A 132 -14.67 -11.91 -11.62
CA LYS A 132 -15.53 -13.10 -11.56
C LYS A 132 -15.68 -13.65 -10.13
N LEU A 133 -14.60 -13.74 -9.37
CA LEU A 133 -14.65 -14.17 -7.97
C LEU A 133 -15.48 -13.22 -7.09
N LEU A 134 -15.42 -11.91 -7.36
CA LEU A 134 -16.23 -10.92 -6.66
C LEU A 134 -17.71 -11.03 -7.06
N ASP A 135 -18.01 -11.27 -8.34
CA ASP A 135 -19.37 -11.48 -8.85
C ASP A 135 -20.01 -12.73 -8.27
N GLU A 136 -19.23 -13.81 -8.14
CA GLU A 136 -19.65 -15.07 -7.53
C GLU A 136 -19.76 -14.99 -5.99
N GLY A 137 -19.37 -13.87 -5.38
CA GLY A 137 -19.39 -13.68 -3.92
C GLY A 137 -18.36 -14.53 -3.16
N LYS A 138 -17.39 -15.14 -3.86
CA LYS A 138 -16.32 -15.95 -3.25
C LYS A 138 -15.37 -15.12 -2.40
N ILE A 139 -15.20 -13.84 -2.75
CA ILE A 139 -14.45 -12.87 -1.98
C ILE A 139 -15.39 -11.69 -1.69
N PRO A 140 -15.61 -11.34 -0.41
CA PRO A 140 -16.37 -10.16 -0.03
C PRO A 140 -15.82 -8.90 -0.70
N SER A 141 -16.70 -8.07 -1.25
CA SER A 141 -16.33 -6.78 -1.81
C SER A 141 -17.36 -5.71 -1.49
N ARG A 142 -16.89 -4.48 -1.38
CA ARG A 142 -17.70 -3.28 -1.18
C ARG A 142 -17.72 -2.46 -2.47
N THR A 143 -18.91 -2.08 -2.91
CA THR A 143 -19.07 -1.17 -4.04
C THR A 143 -19.01 0.27 -3.54
N VAL A 144 -18.08 1.06 -4.08
CA VAL A 144 -17.93 2.49 -3.79
C VAL A 144 -18.08 3.25 -5.11
N GLY A 145 -19.28 3.78 -5.36
CA GLY A 145 -19.65 4.37 -6.65
C GLY A 145 -19.65 3.30 -7.75
N LYS A 146 -18.85 3.52 -8.81
CA LYS A 146 -18.69 2.56 -9.94
C LYS A 146 -17.63 1.49 -9.67
N PHE A 147 -16.78 1.66 -8.65
CA PHE A 147 -15.62 0.81 -8.41
C PHE A 147 -15.87 -0.19 -7.27
N ARG A 148 -15.21 -1.35 -7.36
CA ARG A 148 -15.19 -2.35 -6.27
C ARG A 148 -13.94 -2.19 -5.42
N ARG A 149 -14.11 -2.37 -4.11
CA ARG A 149 -13.07 -2.39 -3.09
C ARG A 149 -13.08 -3.73 -2.39
N VAL A 150 -11.91 -4.32 -2.21
CA VAL A 150 -11.72 -5.62 -1.55
C VAL A 150 -10.83 -5.39 -0.33
N ARG A 151 -11.20 -5.88 0.85
CA ARG A 151 -10.31 -5.78 2.01
C ARG A 151 -9.15 -6.76 1.86
N PHE A 152 -7.94 -6.32 2.24
CA PHE A 152 -6.76 -7.18 2.20
C PHE A 152 -6.96 -8.48 3.02
N ASP A 153 -7.54 -8.38 4.22
CA ASP A 153 -7.83 -9.53 5.07
C ASP A 153 -8.68 -10.61 4.35
N ASP A 154 -9.73 -10.17 3.65
CA ASP A 154 -10.66 -11.05 2.93
C ASP A 154 -9.97 -11.71 1.72
N LEU A 155 -9.13 -10.95 1.01
CA LEU A 155 -8.34 -11.44 -0.11
C LEU A 155 -7.34 -12.53 0.34
N MET A 156 -6.64 -12.30 1.44
CA MET A 156 -5.69 -13.25 2.00
C MET A 156 -6.36 -14.49 2.61
N ALA A 157 -7.55 -14.32 3.18
CA ALA A 157 -8.36 -15.47 3.61
C ALA A 157 -8.77 -16.36 2.43
N TYR A 158 -9.15 -15.76 1.29
CA TYR A 158 -9.41 -16.52 0.07
C TYR A 158 -8.16 -17.23 -0.43
N LYS A 159 -7.03 -16.52 -0.54
CA LYS A 159 -5.77 -17.09 -1.03
C LYS A 159 -5.35 -18.32 -0.23
N ARG A 160 -5.37 -18.25 1.10
CA ARG A 160 -5.02 -19.39 1.98
C ARG A 160 -5.90 -20.61 1.72
N LYS A 161 -7.21 -20.41 1.61
CA LYS A 161 -8.15 -21.52 1.31
C LYS A 161 -7.89 -22.14 -0.05
N ASP A 162 -7.56 -21.33 -1.05
CA ASP A 162 -7.25 -21.78 -2.40
C ASP A 162 -5.92 -22.55 -2.45
N ASP A 163 -4.88 -22.05 -1.76
CA ASP A 163 -3.59 -22.74 -1.63
C ASP A 163 -3.76 -24.10 -0.94
N GLU A 164 -4.49 -24.16 0.19
CA GLU A 164 -4.80 -25.41 0.89
C GLU A 164 -5.58 -26.41 0.01
N ALA A 165 -6.51 -25.93 -0.83
CA ALA A 165 -7.25 -26.79 -1.75
C ALA A 165 -6.33 -27.34 -2.86
N ARG A 166 -5.43 -26.50 -3.39
CA ARG A 166 -4.44 -26.92 -4.40
C ARG A 166 -3.48 -27.96 -3.85
N GLU A 167 -2.96 -27.76 -2.63
CA GLU A 167 -2.07 -28.72 -1.97
C GLU A 167 -2.76 -30.08 -1.77
N LYS A 168 -4.04 -30.09 -1.36
CA LYS A 168 -4.81 -31.34 -1.24
C LYS A 168 -4.95 -32.09 -2.55
N ILE A 169 -5.22 -31.37 -3.64
CA ILE A 169 -5.34 -31.98 -4.98
C ILE A 169 -3.99 -32.54 -5.43
N LEU A 170 -2.91 -31.78 -5.26
CA LEU A 170 -1.56 -32.25 -5.60
C LEU A 170 -1.17 -33.49 -4.80
N HIS A 171 -1.48 -33.51 -3.49
CA HIS A 171 -1.26 -34.67 -2.65
C HIS A 171 -2.07 -35.88 -3.13
N GLN A 172 -3.35 -35.70 -3.45
CA GLN A 172 -4.21 -36.77 -3.96
C GLN A 172 -3.68 -37.35 -5.28
N LEU A 173 -3.28 -36.48 -6.22
CA LEU A 173 -2.68 -36.89 -7.49
C LEU A 173 -1.35 -37.63 -7.28
N SER A 174 -0.52 -37.19 -6.32
CA SER A 174 0.73 -37.86 -5.98
C SER A 174 0.50 -39.25 -5.39
N VAL A 175 -0.50 -39.42 -4.53
CA VAL A 175 -0.88 -40.72 -3.97
C VAL A 175 -1.38 -41.65 -5.07
N GLU A 176 -2.29 -41.18 -5.92
CA GLU A 176 -2.80 -41.96 -7.06
C GLU A 176 -1.70 -42.36 -8.05
N ALA A 177 -0.76 -41.45 -8.34
CA ALA A 177 0.38 -41.75 -9.22
C ALA A 177 1.32 -42.81 -8.60
N GLN A 178 1.54 -42.76 -7.28
CA GLN A 178 2.34 -43.75 -6.55
C GLN A 178 1.65 -45.12 -6.52
N GLU A 179 0.33 -45.15 -6.32
CA GLU A 179 -0.49 -46.37 -6.34
C GLU A 179 -0.51 -47.03 -7.73
N LEU A 180 -0.52 -46.22 -8.78
CA LEU A 180 -0.47 -46.68 -10.17
C LEU A 180 0.95 -47.07 -10.64
N GLY A 181 1.95 -47.02 -9.75
CA GLY A 181 3.33 -47.38 -10.07
C GLY A 181 3.99 -46.45 -11.07
N MET A 182 3.44 -45.24 -11.26
CA MET A 182 4.04 -44.19 -12.08
C MET A 182 5.12 -43.49 -11.26
N GLY A 183 6.17 -44.24 -10.93
CA GLY A 183 7.34 -43.73 -10.22
C GLY A 183 8.11 -42.72 -11.06
N TYR A 184 8.51 -41.63 -10.42
CA TYR A 184 9.70 -40.87 -10.79
C TYR A 184 10.81 -41.20 -9.79
#